data_AF-A0A965ZC85-F1
#
_entry.id   AF-A0A965ZC85-F1
#
_cell.length_a   1.000
_cell.length_b   1.000
_cell.length_c   1.000
_cell.angle_alpha   90.00
_cell.angle_beta   90.00
_cell.angle_gamma   90.00
#
_symmetry.space_group_name_H-M   'P 1'
#
loop_
_entity.id
_entity.type
_entity.pdbx_description
1 polymer ?
#
loop_
_entity_poly.entity_id
_entity_poly.type
_entity_poly.pdbx_seq_one_letter_code
_entity_poly.pdbx_strand_id
1 'polypeptide(L)'
;MKIALYGTKLDHQDSYYIQQLISRLEGASIAIAVYEPLIKEFSEKITFLNTTQMLQAGQKIPEDTDFLFCIGGDGTMLSTVPIVQDTGIPVLGINLGRLGFLSSVQKKAITSTLNE
;
A
#
# COMPACT_ATOMS: atom_id res chain seq x y z
N MET A 1 -8.94 -9.59 8.39
CA MET A 1 -8.15 -8.36 8.25
C MET A 1 -8.09 -7.97 6.79
N LYS A 2 -8.36 -6.71 6.46
CA LYS A 2 -8.19 -6.09 5.15
C LYS A 2 -7.21 -4.93 5.25
N ILE A 3 -6.33 -4.81 4.26
CA ILE A 3 -5.38 -3.69 4.16
C ILE A 3 -5.57 -2.97 2.82
N ALA A 4 -5.67 -1.65 2.87
CA ALA A 4 -5.70 -0.80 1.69
C ALA A 4 -4.29 -0.37 1.29
N LEU A 5 -3.84 -0.71 0.08
CA LEU A 5 -2.59 -0.24 -0.49
C LEU A 5 -2.83 1.06 -1.26
N TYR A 6 -2.17 2.13 -0.85
CA TYR A 6 -2.20 3.44 -1.50
C TYR A 6 -0.79 3.89 -1.86
N GLY A 7 -0.60 4.46 -3.04
CA GLY A 7 0.67 5.07 -3.43
C GLY A 7 0.53 5.87 -4.71
N THR A 8 1.46 6.80 -4.92
CA THR A 8 1.55 7.65 -6.12
C THR A 8 3.01 8.00 -6.40
N LYS A 9 3.35 8.25 -7.67
CA LYS A 9 4.70 8.66 -8.12
C LYS A 9 5.80 7.67 -7.72
N LEU A 10 5.70 6.44 -8.22
CA LEU A 10 6.62 5.34 -7.92
C LEU A 10 7.45 4.99 -9.16
N ASP A 11 8.70 4.58 -8.98
CA ASP A 11 9.58 4.25 -10.10
C ASP A 11 9.32 2.83 -10.63
N HIS A 12 9.65 2.54 -11.90
CA HIS A 12 9.52 1.19 -12.46
C HIS A 12 10.26 0.09 -11.67
N GLN A 13 11.29 0.46 -10.90
CA GLN A 13 12.01 -0.46 -10.01
C GLN A 13 11.15 -0.92 -8.83
N ASP A 14 10.13 -0.17 -8.43
CA ASP A 14 9.32 -0.41 -7.23
C ASP A 14 8.24 -1.47 -7.41
N SER A 15 7.86 -1.77 -8.66
CA SER A 15 7.02 -2.92 -9.01
C SER A 15 7.42 -4.22 -8.29
N TYR A 16 8.73 -4.50 -8.16
CA TYR A 16 9.23 -5.65 -7.39
C TYR A 16 8.99 -5.54 -5.88
N TYR A 17 9.17 -4.36 -5.27
CA TYR A 17 8.87 -4.14 -3.84
C TYR A 17 7.36 -4.29 -3.56
N ILE A 18 6.52 -3.78 -4.46
CA ILE A 18 5.06 -3.83 -4.37
C ILE A 18 4.56 -5.27 -4.53
N GLN A 19 5.07 -6.03 -5.50
CA GLN A 19 4.70 -7.44 -5.66
C GLN A 19 5.12 -8.29 -4.44
N GLN A 20 6.31 -8.05 -3.87
CA GLN A 20 6.75 -8.73 -2.64
C GLN A 20 5.81 -8.41 -1.45
N LEU A 21 5.33 -7.18 -1.34
CA LEU A 21 4.34 -6.81 -0.32
C LEU A 21 3.00 -7.52 -0.55
N ILE A 22 2.45 -7.48 -1.78
CA ILE A 22 1.19 -8.13 -2.16
C ILE A 22 1.24 -9.63 -1.86
N SER A 23 2.25 -10.35 -2.35
CA SER A 23 2.37 -11.79 -2.15
C SER A 23 2.55 -12.19 -0.68
N ARG A 24 3.12 -11.31 0.17
CA ARG A 24 3.21 -11.54 1.62
C ARG A 24 1.88 -11.31 2.32
N LEU A 25 1.11 -10.30 1.93
CA LEU A 25 -0.24 -10.07 2.45
C LEU A 25 -1.19 -11.20 2.05
N GLU A 26 -1.17 -11.62 0.79
CA GLU A 26 -1.96 -12.78 0.31
C GLU A 26 -1.56 -14.08 1.00
N GLY A 27 -0.25 -14.33 1.17
CA GLY A 27 0.26 -15.49 1.90
C GLY A 27 -0.14 -15.53 3.38
N ALA A 28 -0.32 -14.37 4.00
CA ALA A 28 -0.85 -14.21 5.35
C ALA A 28 -2.40 -14.24 5.41
N SER A 29 -3.09 -14.57 4.31
CA SER A 29 -4.55 -14.56 4.18
C SER A 29 -5.21 -13.19 4.48
N ILE A 30 -4.49 -12.10 4.19
CA ILE A 30 -4.98 -10.72 4.37
C ILE A 30 -5.70 -10.28 3.09
N ALA A 31 -6.93 -9.79 3.22
CA ALA A 31 -7.67 -9.23 2.10
C ALA A 31 -7.05 -7.89 1.66
N ILE A 32 -6.98 -7.65 0.35
CA ILE A 32 -6.34 -6.44 -0.18
C ILE A 32 -7.37 -5.57 -0.89
N ALA A 33 -7.37 -4.27 -0.53
CA ALA A 33 -7.91 -3.21 -1.37
C ALA A 33 -6.75 -2.42 -1.98
N VAL A 34 -6.85 -2.00 -3.24
CA VAL A 34 -5.74 -1.35 -3.96
C VAL A 34 -6.23 -0.09 -4.67
N TYR A 35 -5.57 1.03 -4.42
CA TYR A 35 -5.77 2.25 -5.18
C TYR A 35 -5.26 2.05 -6.62
N GLU A 36 -6.13 2.15 -7.63
CA GLU A 36 -5.80 1.79 -9.03
C GLU A 36 -4.54 2.50 -9.56
N PRO A 37 -4.32 3.81 -9.30
CA PRO A 37 -3.08 4.51 -9.67
C PRO A 37 -1.78 3.95 -9.06
N LEU A 38 -1.82 3.13 -8.00
CA LEU A 38 -0.64 2.43 -7.46
C LEU A 38 -0.09 1.41 -8.46
N ILE A 39 -0.97 0.71 -9.16
CA ILE A 39 -0.64 -0.47 -9.99
C ILE A 39 -0.82 -0.22 -11.49
N LYS A 40 -1.48 0.87 -11.88
CA LYS A 40 -1.76 1.26 -13.28
C LYS A 40 -0.52 1.22 -14.19
N GLU A 41 0.61 1.70 -13.68
CA GLU A 41 1.89 1.77 -14.41
C GLU A 41 2.73 0.48 -14.32
N PHE A 42 2.25 -0.52 -13.56
CA PHE A 42 2.92 -1.79 -13.28
C PHE A 42 2.03 -3.02 -13.53
N SER A 43 0.92 -2.86 -14.27
CA SER A 43 -0.12 -3.88 -14.45
C SER A 43 0.39 -5.21 -15.04
N GLU A 44 1.38 -5.16 -15.93
CA GLU A 44 2.05 -6.35 -16.51
C GLU A 44 3.02 -7.05 -15.52
N LYS A 45 3.37 -6.40 -14.41
CA LYS A 45 4.36 -6.85 -13.43
C LYS A 45 3.76 -7.21 -12.07
N ILE A 46 2.50 -6.85 -11.84
CA ILE A 46 1.78 -7.10 -10.60
C ILE A 46 0.73 -8.19 -10.82
N THR A 47 0.68 -9.16 -9.92
CA THR A 47 -0.26 -10.28 -9.94
C THR A 47 -0.81 -10.49 -8.54
N PHE A 48 -2.13 -10.63 -8.47
CA PHE A 48 -2.86 -11.01 -7.27
C PHE A 48 -3.30 -12.47 -7.43
N LEU A 49 -3.09 -13.27 -6.39
CA LEU A 49 -3.58 -14.65 -6.31
C LEU A 49 -5.05 -14.70 -5.85
N ASN A 50 -5.50 -13.68 -5.12
CA ASN A 50 -6.83 -13.57 -4.53
C ASN A 50 -7.65 -12.43 -5.14
N THR A 51 -8.97 -12.47 -4.96
CA THR A 51 -9.87 -11.38 -5.36
C THR A 51 -9.54 -10.09 -4.60
N THR A 52 -9.03 -9.10 -5.33
CA THR A 52 -8.60 -7.80 -4.79
C THR A 52 -9.61 -6.70 -5.12
N GLN A 53 -9.92 -5.84 -4.15
CA GLN A 53 -10.86 -4.74 -4.31
C GLN A 53 -10.16 -3.49 -4.89
N MET A 54 -10.48 -3.10 -6.11
CA MET A 54 -9.90 -1.90 -6.73
C MET A 54 -10.64 -0.63 -6.27
N LEU A 55 -9.87 0.39 -5.85
CA LEU A 55 -10.33 1.70 -5.41
C LEU A 55 -9.92 2.76 -6.43
N GLN A 56 -10.87 3.52 -6.94
CA GLN A 56 -10.65 4.58 -7.92
C GLN A 56 -10.39 5.93 -7.24
N ALA A 57 -9.84 6.88 -8.01
CA ALA A 57 -9.65 8.26 -7.53
C ALA A 57 -10.97 8.87 -7.05
N GLY A 58 -10.99 9.38 -5.81
CA GLY A 58 -12.17 9.97 -5.18
C GLY A 58 -13.19 8.98 -4.59
N GLN A 59 -12.97 7.66 -4.67
CA GLN A 59 -13.75 6.71 -3.89
C GLN A 59 -13.33 6.73 -2.41
N LYS A 60 -14.30 6.48 -1.51
CA LYS A 60 -14.00 6.23 -0.09
C LYS A 60 -13.23 4.93 0.08
N ILE A 61 -12.37 4.87 1.10
CA ILE A 61 -11.81 3.63 1.61
C ILE A 61 -12.93 2.71 2.14
N PRO A 62 -12.85 1.37 1.97
CA PRO A 62 -13.85 0.45 2.50
C PRO A 62 -13.90 0.50 4.04
N GLU A 63 -15.10 0.52 4.61
CA GLU A 63 -15.34 0.62 6.06
C GLU A 63 -14.82 -0.62 6.83
N ASP A 64 -14.63 -1.74 6.14
CA ASP A 64 -14.04 -2.99 6.67
C ASP A 64 -12.50 -3.06 6.52
N THR A 65 -11.82 -1.91 6.36
CA THR A 65 -10.35 -1.84 6.25
C THR A 65 -9.70 -1.61 7.62
N ASP A 66 -8.83 -2.51 8.06
CA ASP A 66 -8.13 -2.41 9.34
C ASP A 66 -6.92 -1.45 9.29
N PHE A 67 -6.21 -1.37 8.15
CA PHE A 67 -5.02 -0.52 7.96
C PHE A 67 -4.93 0.05 6.54
N LEU A 68 -4.38 1.26 6.40
CA LEU A 68 -3.95 1.83 5.12
C LEU A 68 -2.41 1.83 5.04
N PHE A 69 -1.85 1.08 4.11
CA PHE A 69 -0.41 1.07 3.83
C PHE A 69 -0.08 2.12 2.76
N CYS A 70 0.57 3.20 3.18
CA CYS A 70 0.99 4.30 2.32
C CYS A 70 2.38 4.01 1.74
N ILE A 71 2.41 3.58 0.49
CA ILE A 71 3.62 3.23 -0.27
C ILE A 71 4.13 4.51 -0.96
N GLY A 72 5.20 5.09 -0.43
CA GLY A 72 5.80 6.31 -0.95
C GLY A 72 6.53 7.14 0.10
N GLY A 73 6.70 8.43 -0.18
CA GLY A 73 7.31 9.40 0.74
C GLY A 73 6.27 10.21 1.53
N ASP A 74 6.74 11.19 2.29
CA ASP A 74 5.90 11.99 3.19
C ASP A 74 4.79 12.78 2.46
N GLY A 75 5.00 13.19 1.20
CA GLY A 75 3.96 13.78 0.36
C GLY A 75 2.85 12.80 -0.03
N THR A 76 3.17 11.51 -0.16
CA THR A 76 2.19 10.44 -0.35
C THR A 76 1.41 10.20 0.94
N MET A 77 2.09 10.25 2.10
CA MET A 77 1.46 10.15 3.43
C MET A 77 0.47 11.30 3.69
N LEU A 78 0.84 12.53 3.35
CA LEU A 78 -0.10 13.67 3.43
C LEU A 78 -1.30 13.51 2.47
N SER A 79 -1.14 12.77 1.38
CA SER A 79 -2.22 12.47 0.43
C SER A 79 -3.22 11.41 0.94
N THR A 80 -2.90 10.66 2.00
CA THR A 80 -3.87 9.71 2.61
C THR A 80 -4.79 10.36 3.64
N VAL A 81 -4.43 11.53 4.18
CA VAL A 81 -5.26 12.29 5.14
C VAL A 81 -6.70 12.53 4.63
N PRO A 82 -6.93 13.03 3.39
CA PRO A 82 -8.29 13.18 2.84
C PRO A 82 -8.96 11.85 2.43
N ILE A 83 -8.30 10.69 2.60
CA ILE A 83 -8.86 9.36 2.31
C ILE A 83 -9.33 8.68 3.60
N VAL A 84 -8.53 8.76 4.69
CA VAL A 84 -8.92 8.21 6.00
C VAL A 84 -9.81 9.16 6.80
N GLN A 85 -9.68 10.48 6.65
CA GLN A 85 -10.53 11.49 7.28
C GLN A 85 -10.77 11.21 8.79
N ASP A 86 -12.02 10.93 9.16
CA ASP A 86 -12.54 10.64 10.49
C ASP A 86 -12.77 9.13 10.77
N THR A 87 -12.45 8.24 9.81
CA THR A 87 -12.65 6.77 9.95
C THR A 87 -11.84 6.13 11.08
N GLY A 88 -10.79 6.80 11.56
CA GLY A 88 -9.85 6.25 12.55
C GLY A 88 -8.88 5.20 12.00
N ILE A 89 -8.92 4.88 10.70
CA ILE A 89 -8.07 3.83 10.09
C ILE A 89 -6.58 4.21 10.24
N PRO A 90 -5.76 3.38 10.92
CA PRO A 90 -4.33 3.64 11.08
C PRO A 90 -3.58 3.58 9.74
N VAL A 91 -2.69 4.55 9.53
CA VAL A 91 -1.85 4.64 8.33
C VAL A 91 -0.40 4.21 8.64
N LEU A 92 0.12 3.26 7.87
CA LEU A 92 1.52 2.82 7.92
C LEU A 92 2.29 3.35 6.71
N GLY A 93 3.28 4.23 6.95
CA GLY A 93 4.15 4.77 5.90
C GLY A 93 5.29 3.82 5.52
N ILE A 94 5.25 3.28 4.29
CA ILE A 94 6.26 2.40 3.70
C ILE A 94 7.10 3.18 2.69
N ASN A 95 8.35 3.46 3.05
CA ASN A 95 9.29 4.22 2.24
C ASN A 95 10.09 3.30 1.30
N LEU A 96 9.88 3.50 -0.01
CA LEU A 96 10.57 2.74 -1.04
C LEU A 96 11.92 3.33 -1.48
N GLY A 97 12.25 4.56 -1.06
CA GLY A 97 13.42 5.31 -1.51
C GLY A 97 14.31 5.76 -0.34
N ARG A 98 14.41 7.09 -0.16
CA ARG A 98 15.19 7.71 0.94
C ARG A 98 14.26 7.97 2.13
N LEU A 99 14.74 7.63 3.33
CA LEU A 99 14.09 7.94 4.62
C LEU A 99 13.43 9.33 4.64
N GLY A 100 12.11 9.34 4.87
CA GLY A 100 11.32 10.52 5.17
C GLY A 100 11.06 10.64 6.67
N PHE A 101 10.37 11.71 7.08
CA PHE A 101 9.98 11.95 8.47
C PHE A 101 8.70 11.21 8.89
N LEU A 102 7.80 10.92 7.95
CA LEU A 102 6.49 10.30 8.22
C LEU A 102 6.41 8.84 7.72
N SER A 103 7.45 8.37 7.05
CA SER A 103 7.49 7.09 6.33
C SER A 103 8.60 6.19 6.90
N SER A 104 8.23 5.38 7.91
CA SER A 104 9.15 4.69 8.81
C SER A 104 9.62 3.31 8.35
N VAL A 105 8.80 2.57 7.60
CA VAL A 105 9.15 1.20 7.15
C VAL A 105 10.00 1.29 5.89
N GLN A 106 11.28 0.96 5.99
CA GLN A 106 12.19 0.94 4.84
C GLN A 106 11.91 -0.25 3.89
N LYS A 107 12.22 -0.09 2.60
CA LYS A 107 12.14 -1.14 1.57
C LYS A 107 12.78 -2.48 1.94
N LYS A 108 13.88 -2.49 2.73
CA LYS A 108 14.54 -3.70 3.24
C LYS A 108 13.74 -4.42 4.35
N ALA A 109 12.87 -3.71 5.06
CA ALA A 109 11.99 -4.28 6.07
C ALA A 109 10.83 -5.07 5.44
N ILE A 110 10.36 -4.68 4.24
CA ILE A 110 9.30 -5.41 3.49
C ILE A 110 9.66 -6.90 3.31
N THR A 111 10.94 -7.22 3.13
CA THR A 111 11.41 -8.61 2.96
C THR A 111 11.73 -9.35 4.26
N SER A 112 11.66 -8.70 5.43
CA SER A 112 12.05 -9.28 6.73
C SER A 112 10.99 -9.19 7.85
N THR A 113 10.13 -8.18 7.85
CA THR A 113 9.24 -7.83 8.98
C THR A 113 7.87 -8.53 8.97
N LEU A 114 7.56 -9.31 7.93
CA LEU A 114 6.32 -10.12 7.83
C LEU A 114 6.63 -11.62 8.02
N ASN A 115 7.47 -11.94 9.01
CA ASN A 115 8.00 -13.27 9.31
C ASN A 115 8.01 -13.57 10.84
N GLU A 116 7.47 -12.67 11.66
CA GLU A 116 7.34 -12.76 13.13
C GLU A 116 5.89 -12.46 13.53
#